data_AF-A0A8T5AXV0-F1
#
_entry.id   AF-A0A8T5AXV0-F1
#
_cell.length_a   1.000
_cell.length_b   1.000
_cell.length_c   1.000
_cell.angle_alpha   90.00
_cell.angle_beta   90.00
_cell.angle_gamma   90.00
#
_symmetry.space_group_name_H-M   'P 1'
#
loop_
_entity.id
_entity.type
_entity.pdbx_description
1 polymer ?
#
loop_
_entity_poly.entity_id
_entity_poly.type
_entity_poly.pdbx_seq_one_letter_code
_entity_poly.pdbx_strand_id
1 'polypeptide(L)'
;MSQTTILEKLKEELRKVEEALAQLEAEKRAVDEEYSAALNEENKVIEEMRRCRDQYKYTQLEIRFNSVSRRRREIESRKNEIERKIRGYSEEKAKIQTRIEYLKPKSS
;
A
#
# COMPACT_ATOMS: atom_id res chain seq x y z
N MET A 1 -29.21 -26.09 3.83
CA MET A 1 -28.62 -25.35 2.70
C MET A 1 -27.82 -26.34 1.86
N SER A 2 -27.93 -26.31 0.52
CA SER A 2 -27.19 -27.25 -0.33
C SER A 2 -25.71 -26.85 -0.41
N GLN A 3 -24.83 -27.83 -0.65
CA GLN A 3 -23.39 -27.62 -0.85
C GLN A 3 -23.12 -26.63 -2.01
N THR A 4 -23.98 -26.63 -3.02
CA THR A 4 -23.94 -25.70 -4.16
C THR A 4 -24.10 -24.25 -3.72
N THR A 5 -25.08 -23.95 -2.85
CA THR A 5 -25.31 -22.59 -2.34
C THR A 5 -24.14 -22.09 -1.49
N ILE A 6 -23.45 -22.97 -0.76
CA ILE A 6 -22.26 -22.60 0.02
C ILE A 6 -21.09 -22.28 -0.90
N LEU A 7 -20.88 -23.10 -1.95
CA LEU A 7 -19.82 -22.88 -2.93
C LEU A 7 -20.01 -21.56 -3.68
N GLU A 8 -21.24 -21.22 -4.06
CA GLU A 8 -21.57 -19.95 -4.73
C GLU A 8 -21.26 -18.75 -3.83
N LYS A 9 -21.62 -18.81 -2.54
CA LYS A 9 -21.29 -17.75 -1.58
C LYS A 9 -19.79 -17.55 -1.44
N LEU A 10 -19.02 -18.62 -1.33
CA LEU A 10 -17.56 -18.53 -1.22
C LEU A 10 -16.92 -17.97 -2.50
N LYS A 11 -17.45 -18.29 -3.68
CA LYS A 11 -16.98 -17.71 -4.95
C LYS A 11 -17.29 -16.21 -5.04
N GLU A 12 -18.46 -15.79 -4.55
CA GLU A 12 -18.83 -14.37 -4.47
C GLU A 12 -17.91 -13.62 -3.50
N GLU A 13 -17.66 -14.19 -2.31
CA GLU A 13 -16.74 -13.65 -1.33
C GLU A 13 -15.31 -13.53 -1.88
N LEU A 14 -14.83 -14.58 -2.56
CA LEU A 14 -13.53 -14.56 -3.24
C LEU A 14 -13.44 -13.42 -4.25
N ARG A 15 -14.47 -13.21 -5.07
CA ARG A 15 -14.49 -12.12 -6.06
C ARG A 15 -14.37 -10.76 -5.40
N LYS A 16 -15.12 -10.53 -4.31
CA LYS A 16 -15.06 -9.27 -3.55
C LYS A 16 -13.68 -9.02 -2.94
N VAL A 17 -13.05 -10.06 -2.40
CA VAL A 17 -11.68 -9.99 -1.87
C VAL A 17 -10.69 -9.67 -3.00
N GLU A 18 -10.85 -10.26 -4.18
CA GLU A 18 -10.01 -9.99 -5.35
C GLU A 18 -10.18 -8.55 -5.86
N GLU A 19 -11.40 -8.03 -5.91
CA GLU A 19 -11.69 -6.64 -6.26
C GLU A 19 -11.06 -5.66 -5.25
N ALA A 20 -11.19 -5.94 -3.95
CA ALA A 20 -10.57 -5.13 -2.90
C ALA A 20 -9.04 -5.15 -2.98
N LEU A 21 -8.43 -6.31 -3.27
CA LEU A 21 -7.00 -6.43 -3.49
C LEU A 21 -6.54 -5.61 -4.69
N ALA A 22 -7.25 -5.68 -5.82
CA ALA A 22 -6.93 -4.90 -7.02
C ALA A 22 -6.99 -3.39 -6.75
N GLN A 23 -7.98 -2.93 -5.99
CA GLN A 23 -8.08 -1.53 -5.57
C GLN A 23 -6.91 -1.11 -4.67
N LEU A 24 -6.57 -1.92 -3.66
CA LEU A 24 -5.45 -1.65 -2.77
C LEU A 24 -4.10 -1.67 -3.48
N GLU A 25 -3.92 -2.54 -4.47
CA GLU A 25 -2.70 -2.57 -5.30
C GLU A 25 -2.57 -1.32 -6.17
N ALA A 26 -3.67 -0.82 -6.73
CA ALA A 26 -3.69 0.44 -7.46
C ALA A 26 -3.39 1.63 -6.53
N GLU A 27 -4.01 1.67 -5.35
CA GLU A 27 -3.72 2.67 -4.31
C GLU A 27 -2.25 2.64 -3.89
N LYS A 28 -1.69 1.44 -3.68
CA LYS A 28 -0.28 1.26 -3.33
C LYS A 28 0.64 1.86 -4.39
N ARG A 29 0.37 1.62 -5.68
CA ARG A 29 1.18 2.18 -6.78
C ARG A 29 1.17 3.71 -6.76
N ALA A 30 0.00 4.32 -6.59
CA ALA A 30 -0.11 5.77 -6.47
C ALA A 30 0.69 6.31 -5.27
N VAL A 31 0.59 5.67 -4.11
CA VAL A 31 1.33 6.07 -2.91
C VAL A 31 2.84 5.84 -3.05
N ASP A 32 3.28 4.80 -3.76
CA ASP A 32 4.70 4.55 -4.05
C ASP A 32 5.30 5.65 -4.95
N GLU A 33 4.53 6.14 -5.93
CA GLU A 33 4.92 7.27 -6.77
C GLU A 33 5.00 8.57 -5.95
N GLU A 34 4.00 8.86 -5.12
CA GLU A 34 4.01 9.98 -4.18
C GLU A 34 5.22 9.94 -3.25
N TYR A 35 5.52 8.76 -2.69
CA TYR A 35 6.66 8.56 -1.79
C TYR A 35 7.99 8.84 -2.51
N SER A 36 8.14 8.31 -3.72
CA SER A 36 9.34 8.50 -4.52
C SER A 36 9.55 9.97 -4.89
N ALA A 37 8.47 10.69 -5.23
CA ALA A 37 8.51 12.12 -5.49
C ALA A 37 8.92 12.92 -4.23
N ALA A 38 8.34 12.60 -3.08
CA ALA A 38 8.69 13.26 -1.81
C ALA A 38 10.14 12.99 -1.38
N LEU A 39 10.63 11.75 -1.54
CA LEU A 39 12.02 11.39 -1.27
C LEU A 39 12.99 12.14 -2.19
N ASN A 40 12.66 12.24 -3.48
CA ASN A 40 13.46 13.00 -4.43
C ASN A 40 13.51 14.49 -4.09
N GLU A 41 12.40 15.08 -3.64
CA GLU A 41 12.39 16.45 -3.15
C GLU A 41 13.25 16.61 -1.89
N GLU A 42 13.13 15.70 -0.91
CA GLU A 42 13.92 15.71 0.33
C GLU A 42 15.43 15.68 0.01
N ASN A 43 15.83 14.80 -0.91
CA ASN A 43 17.22 14.68 -1.36
C ASN A 43 17.74 15.95 -2.03
N LYS A 44 16.93 16.62 -2.85
CA LYS A 44 17.31 17.91 -3.47
C LYS A 44 17.56 18.98 -2.42
N VAL A 45 16.69 19.07 -1.40
CA VAL A 45 16.88 20.04 -0.31
C VAL A 45 18.17 19.74 0.46
N ILE A 46 18.47 18.47 0.74
CA ILE A 46 19.73 18.06 1.37
C ILE A 46 20.94 18.48 0.51
N GLU A 47 20.89 18.30 -0.80
CA GLU A 47 21.97 18.71 -1.71
C GLU A 47 22.16 20.24 -1.73
N GLU A 48 21.07 21.01 -1.74
CA GLU A 48 21.11 22.46 -1.63
C GLU A 48 21.75 22.91 -0.32
N MET A 49 21.36 22.29 0.80
CA MET A 49 21.94 22.56 2.13
C MET A 49 23.45 22.31 2.17
N ARG A 50 23.93 21.21 1.56
CA ARG A 50 25.36 20.87 1.51
C ARG A 50 26.20 21.91 0.76
N ARG A 51 25.61 22.62 -0.19
CA ARG A 51 26.29 23.64 -1.01
C ARG A 51 26.08 25.06 -0.48
N CYS A 52 25.17 25.25 0.49
CA CYS A 52 24.82 26.55 1.02
C CYS A 52 25.92 27.06 1.97
N ARG A 53 26.43 28.26 1.70
CA ARG A 53 27.40 28.97 2.57
C ARG A 53 26.77 30.11 3.37
N ASP A 54 25.54 30.47 3.03
CA ASP A 54 24.80 31.58 3.62
C ASP A 54 23.91 31.05 4.76
N GLN A 55 24.09 31.60 5.96
CA GLN A 55 23.40 31.13 7.16
C GLN A 55 21.89 31.37 7.10
N TYR A 56 21.44 32.51 6.56
CA TYR A 56 20.02 32.82 6.47
C TYR A 56 19.32 31.89 5.49
N LYS A 57 19.94 31.65 4.32
CA LYS A 57 19.44 30.68 3.33
C LYS A 57 19.46 29.26 3.89
N TYR A 58 20.46 28.90 4.67
CA TYR A 58 20.53 27.60 5.32
C TYR A 58 19.32 27.38 6.25
N THR A 59 18.98 28.35 7.09
CA THR A 59 17.79 28.28 7.97
C THR A 59 16.51 28.10 7.16
N GLN A 60 16.35 28.78 6.02
CA GLN A 60 15.18 28.59 5.15
C GLN A 60 15.13 27.18 4.54
N LEU A 61 16.28 26.64 4.13
CA LEU A 61 16.38 25.27 3.62
C LEU A 61 16.07 24.23 4.70
N GLU A 62 16.48 24.47 5.95
CA GLU A 62 16.16 23.59 7.08
C GLU A 62 14.65 23.54 7.37
N ILE A 63 13.96 24.69 7.33
CA ILE A 63 12.50 24.75 7.46
C ILE A 63 11.83 23.94 6.33
N ARG A 64 12.30 24.13 5.09
CA ARG A 64 11.80 23.39 3.93
C ARG A 64 12.04 21.89 4.08
N PHE A 65 13.24 21.49 4.49
CA PHE A 65 13.60 20.10 4.73
C PHE A 65 12.66 19.46 5.74
N ASN A 66 12.42 20.12 6.87
CA ASN A 66 11.53 19.61 7.92
C ASN A 66 10.09 19.39 7.40
N SER A 67 9.59 20.32 6.59
CA SER A 67 8.26 20.19 5.96
C SER A 67 8.20 18.99 5.00
N VAL A 68 9.16 18.87 4.08
CA VAL A 68 9.22 17.78 3.11
C VAL A 68 9.41 16.43 3.82
N SER A 69 10.27 16.37 4.83
CA SER A 69 10.54 15.17 5.62
C SER A 69 9.33 14.69 6.40
N ARG A 70 8.54 15.62 6.95
CA ARG A 70 7.27 15.30 7.59
C ARG A 70 6.29 14.72 6.58
N ARG A 71 6.11 15.37 5.43
CA ARG A 71 5.23 14.88 4.37
C ARG A 71 5.64 13.48 3.89
N ARG A 72 6.94 13.23 3.68
CA ARG A 72 7.47 11.90 3.30
C ARG A 72 7.08 10.83 4.32
N ARG A 73 7.24 11.11 5.62
CA ARG A 73 6.88 10.19 6.70
C ARG A 73 5.36 9.92 6.78
N GLU A 74 4.54 10.93 6.51
CA GLU A 74 3.08 10.75 6.45
C GLU A 74 2.68 9.82 5.28
N ILE A 75 3.30 9.99 4.11
CA ILE A 75 3.12 9.11 2.95
C ILE A 75 3.62 7.68 3.25
N GLU A 76 4.78 7.55 3.90
CA GLU A 76 5.34 6.27 4.32
C GLU A 76 4.40 5.51 5.28
N SER A 77 3.75 6.23 6.21
CA SER A 77 2.75 5.64 7.09
C SER A 77 1.53 5.11 6.32
N ARG A 78 1.02 5.88 5.34
CA ARG A 78 -0.08 5.44 4.47
C ARG A 78 0.30 4.19 3.67
N LYS A 79 1.51 4.18 3.10
CA LYS A 79 2.05 3.01 2.38
C LYS A 79 2.05 1.76 3.25
N ASN A 80 2.59 1.86 4.47
CA ASN A 80 2.66 0.75 5.42
C ASN A 80 1.26 0.24 5.82
N GLU A 81 0.27 1.14 5.93
CA GLU A 81 -1.11 0.74 6.21
C GLU A 81 -1.73 -0.05 5.04
N ILE A 82 -1.53 0.42 3.80
CA ILE A 82 -2.00 -0.28 2.59
C ILE A 82 -1.35 -1.66 2.48
N GLU A 83 -0.04 -1.76 2.73
CA GLU A 83 0.67 -3.06 2.71
C GLU A 83 0.12 -4.05 3.74
N ARG A 84 -0.23 -3.56 4.95
CA ARG A 84 -0.90 -4.40 5.96
C ARG A 84 -2.28 -4.87 5.49
N LYS A 85 -3.07 -3.99 4.87
CA LYS A 85 -4.39 -4.35 4.32
C LYS A 85 -4.25 -5.41 3.22
N ILE A 86 -3.34 -5.22 2.26
CA ILE A 86 -3.07 -6.18 1.18
C ILE A 86 -2.71 -7.54 1.76
N ARG A 87 -1.85 -7.60 2.78
CA ARG A 87 -1.49 -8.85 3.45
C ARG A 87 -2.71 -9.53 4.06
N GLY A 88 -3.55 -8.78 4.80
CA GLY A 88 -4.77 -9.31 5.41
C GLY A 88 -5.74 -9.91 4.39
N TYR A 89 -6.04 -9.17 3.31
CA TYR A 89 -6.90 -9.66 2.24
C TYR A 89 -6.28 -10.83 1.47
N SER A 90 -4.96 -10.86 1.31
CA SER A 90 -4.26 -11.99 0.66
C SER A 90 -4.37 -13.28 1.47
N GLU A 91 -4.25 -13.17 2.80
CA GLU A 91 -4.44 -14.29 3.72
C GLU A 91 -5.91 -14.78 3.71
N GLU A 92 -6.87 -13.86 3.67
CA GLU A 92 -8.30 -14.18 3.53
C GLU A 92 -8.61 -14.88 2.21
N LYS A 93 -8.09 -14.35 1.10
CA LYS A 93 -8.17 -14.97 -0.23
C LYS A 93 -7.71 -16.42 -0.20
N ALA A 94 -6.54 -16.68 0.38
CA ALA A 94 -5.98 -18.03 0.48
C ALA A 94 -6.89 -18.99 1.29
N LYS A 95 -7.47 -18.51 2.40
CA LYS A 95 -8.42 -19.28 3.21
C LYS A 95 -9.68 -19.64 2.42
N ILE A 96 -10.26 -18.68 1.70
CA ILE A 96 -11.47 -18.90 0.89
C ILE A 96 -11.16 -19.89 -0.25
N GLN A 97 -10.04 -19.72 -0.95
CA GLN A 97 -9.61 -20.63 -2.02
C GLN A 97 -9.45 -22.06 -1.52
N THR A 98 -8.75 -22.23 -0.39
CA THR A 98 -8.58 -23.52 0.28
C THR A 98 -9.94 -24.14 0.62
N ARG A 99 -10.87 -23.34 1.16
CA ARG A 99 -12.22 -23.82 1.49
C ARG A 99 -13.02 -24.25 0.27
N ILE A 100 -12.93 -23.51 -0.83
CA ILE A 100 -13.56 -23.87 -2.11
C ILE A 100 -12.99 -25.19 -2.62
N GLU A 101 -11.68 -25.37 -2.55
CA GLU A 101 -11.00 -26.59 -3.00
C GLU A 101 -11.47 -27.82 -2.20
N TYR A 102 -11.56 -27.73 -0.88
CA TYR A 102 -12.08 -28.81 -0.03
C TYR A 102 -13.54 -29.17 -0.33
N LEU A 103 -14.34 -28.22 -0.80
CA LEU A 103 -15.77 -28.42 -1.10
C LEU A 103 -16.03 -28.86 -2.54
N LYS A 104 -15.02 -28.77 -3.43
CA LYS A 104 -15.13 -29.34 -4.77
C LYS A 104 -15.17 -30.87 -4.65
N PRO A 105 -16.15 -31.54 -5.27
CA PRO A 105 -16.14 -33.00 -5.29
C PRO A 105 -14.85 -33.46 -5.96
N LYS A 106 -14.11 -34.37 -5.31
CA LYS A 106 -13.04 -35.11 -6.00
C LYS A 106 -13.74 -35.87 -7.11
N SER A 107 -13.42 -35.54 -8.36
CA SER A 107 -13.75 -36.39 -9.50
C SER A 107 -13.14 -37.76 -9.23
N SER A 108 -13.97 -38.75 -8.87
CA SER A 108 -13.62 -40.16 -8.92
C SER A 108 -13.33 -40.59 -10.35
#